data_AF-A0A941KGQ1-F1
#
_entry.id   AF-A0A941KGQ1-F1
#
_cell.length_a   1.000
_cell.length_b   1.000
_cell.length_c   1.000
_cell.angle_alpha   90.00
_cell.angle_beta   90.00
_cell.angle_gamma   90.00
#
_symmetry.space_group_name_H-M   'P 1'
#
loop_
_entity.id
_entity.type
_entity.pdbx_description
1 polymer ?
#
loop_
_entity_poly.entity_id
_entity_poly.type
_entity_poly.pdbx_seq_one_letter_code
_entity_poly.pdbx_strand_id
1 'polypeptide(L)'
;MRNRNIGPYGHFAREIGRRTLSSVTDLTFLFYLVLGVLLFGAIGVWSEVIANLIGGLWQWDKVLQALATYYPALIGAACIQLILEANGAEKRIFDRPMTVVSLFLLIGATVTGFLIRLFEANNTYLEFCFWGTIGLSVFGIWVWAIANCDNPDLTGR
;
A
#
# COMPACT_ATOMS: atom_id res chain seq x y z
N MET A 1 9.75 15.51 31.16
CA MET A 1 10.69 16.24 30.30
C MET A 1 9.91 16.98 29.21
N ARG A 2 9.96 18.31 29.27
CA ARG A 2 9.59 19.36 28.30
C ARG A 2 8.79 18.94 27.05
N ASN A 3 7.51 19.35 27.03
CA ASN A 3 6.69 19.52 25.83
C ASN A 3 7.49 20.29 24.77
N ARG A 4 8.00 19.60 23.75
CA ARG A 4 8.30 20.25 22.48
C ARG A 4 6.93 20.55 21.88
N ASN A 5 6.63 21.82 21.59
CA ASN A 5 5.52 22.21 20.72
C ASN A 5 5.83 21.67 19.32
N ILE A 6 5.61 20.37 19.13
CA ILE A 6 5.70 19.74 17.82
C ILE A 6 4.42 20.17 17.11
N GLY A 7 4.54 21.04 16.10
CA GLY A 7 3.39 21.44 15.29
C GLY A 7 2.66 20.22 14.68
N PRO A 8 1.43 20.39 14.19
CA PRO A 8 0.60 19.28 13.69
C PRO A 8 1.33 18.40 12.66
N TYR A 9 2.15 19.00 11.81
CA TYR A 9 2.99 18.28 10.83
C TYR A 9 4.10 17.43 11.46
N GLY A 10 4.73 17.90 12.55
CA GLY A 10 5.76 17.13 13.23
C GLY A 10 5.19 15.97 14.04
N HIS A 11 3.96 16.10 14.56
CA HIS A 11 3.26 14.97 15.18
C HIS A 11 2.95 13.90 14.14
N PHE A 12 2.50 14.31 12.95
CA PHE A 12 2.23 13.41 11.84
C PHE A 12 3.48 12.67 11.34
N ALA A 13 4.59 13.38 11.10
CA ALA A 13 5.84 12.76 10.66
C ALA A 13 6.41 11.78 11.69
N ARG A 14 6.32 12.12 12.98
CA ARG A 14 6.72 11.24 14.08
C ARG A 14 5.85 9.99 14.15
N GLU A 15 4.55 10.13 13.91
CA GLU A 15 3.61 9.01 13.90
C GLU A 15 3.87 8.06 12.72
N ILE A 16 4.11 8.57 11.51
CA ILE A 16 4.54 7.76 10.36
C ILE A 16 5.84 7.01 10.69
N GLY A 17 6.83 7.71 11.25
CA GLY A 17 8.11 7.10 11.61
C GLY A 17 7.95 5.97 12.62
N ARG A 18 7.13 6.19 13.67
CA ARG A 18 6.82 5.17 14.68
C ARG A 18 6.16 3.94 14.04
N ARG A 19 5.11 4.15 13.24
CA ARG A 19 4.36 3.08 12.59
C ARG A 19 5.24 2.28 11.63
N THR A 20 6.08 2.96 10.85
CA THR A 20 7.06 2.32 9.96
C THR A 20 8.01 1.41 10.72
N LEU A 21 8.56 1.87 11.84
CA LEU A 21 9.49 1.07 12.65
C LEU A 21 8.78 -0.10 13.36
N SER A 22 7.54 0.11 13.81
CA SER A 22 6.72 -0.92 14.45
C SER A 22 6.43 -2.07 13.49
N SER A 23 6.09 -1.78 12.23
CA SER A 23 5.82 -2.79 11.21
C SER A 23 6.99 -3.75 10.93
N VAL A 24 8.24 -3.31 11.09
CA VAL A 24 9.42 -4.15 10.83
C VAL A 24 9.97 -4.84 12.07
N THR A 25 9.49 -4.49 13.26
CA THR A 25 10.01 -5.06 14.53
C THR A 25 9.15 -6.18 15.10
N ASP A 26 7.88 -6.29 14.68
CA ASP A 26 6.99 -7.38 15.10
C ASP A 26 7.04 -8.56 14.12
N LEU A 27 7.48 -9.72 14.60
CA LEU A 27 7.65 -10.92 13.79
C LEU A 27 6.30 -11.49 13.32
N THR A 28 5.27 -11.45 14.16
CA THR A 28 3.92 -11.95 13.82
C THR A 28 3.34 -11.09 12.69
N PHE A 29 3.49 -9.78 12.82
CA PHE A 29 3.09 -8.84 11.78
C PHE A 29 3.82 -9.10 10.46
N LEU A 30 5.13 -9.36 10.51
CA LEU A 30 5.93 -9.66 9.32
C LEU A 30 5.46 -10.95 8.63
N PHE A 31 5.09 -11.98 9.41
CA PHE A 31 4.48 -13.20 8.86
C PHE A 31 3.17 -12.90 8.13
N TYR A 32 2.30 -12.08 8.71
CA TYR A 32 1.06 -11.66 8.04
C TYR A 32 1.33 -10.83 6.78
N LEU A 33 2.32 -9.95 6.81
CA LEU A 33 2.71 -9.16 5.64
C LEU A 33 3.22 -10.06 4.51
N VAL A 34 4.11 -11.01 4.80
CA VAL A 34 4.68 -11.89 3.78
C VAL A 34 3.65 -12.88 3.27
N LEU A 35 2.96 -13.60 4.16
CA LEU A 35 2.00 -14.62 3.75
C LEU A 35 0.71 -13.99 3.22
N GLY A 36 0.09 -13.13 4.01
CA GLY A 36 -1.21 -12.54 3.68
C GLY A 36 -1.15 -11.55 2.53
N VAL A 37 -0.20 -10.62 2.54
CA VAL A 37 -0.18 -9.52 1.56
C VAL A 37 0.64 -9.87 0.33
N LEU A 38 1.84 -10.45 0.53
CA LEU A 38 2.78 -10.69 -0.56
C LEU A 38 2.52 -12.01 -1.29
N LEU A 39 2.17 -13.09 -0.59
CA LEU A 39 1.82 -14.37 -1.24
C LEU A 39 0.35 -14.42 -1.65
N PHE A 40 -0.58 -14.35 -0.69
CA PHE A 40 -2.01 -14.48 -0.98
C PHE A 40 -2.59 -13.23 -1.65
N GLY A 41 -2.26 -12.03 -1.17
CA GLY A 41 -2.77 -10.79 -1.73
C GLY A 41 -2.31 -10.54 -3.16
N ALA A 42 -1.10 -10.98 -3.52
CA ALA A 42 -0.57 -10.82 -4.87
C ALA A 42 -0.81 -12.04 -5.78
N ILE A 43 -1.76 -12.93 -5.45
CA ILE A 43 -1.99 -14.16 -6.22
C ILE A 43 -2.27 -13.91 -7.71
N GLY A 44 -2.95 -12.82 -8.06
CA GLY A 44 -3.18 -12.43 -9.45
C GLY A 44 -1.91 -12.00 -10.19
N VAL A 45 -0.91 -11.47 -9.48
CA VAL A 45 0.42 -11.20 -10.04
C VAL A 45 1.19 -12.51 -10.21
N TRP A 46 1.16 -13.37 -9.19
CA TRP A 46 1.82 -14.67 -9.21
C TRP A 46 1.28 -15.58 -10.33
N SER A 47 -0.03 -15.58 -10.58
CA SER A 47 -0.62 -16.37 -11.66
C SER A 47 -0.08 -15.98 -13.03
N GLU A 48 0.10 -14.69 -13.29
CA GLU A 48 0.69 -14.21 -14.55
C GLU A 48 2.19 -14.53 -14.63
N VAL A 49 2.93 -14.37 -13.53
CA VAL A 49 4.36 -14.75 -13.49
C VAL A 49 4.53 -16.25 -13.77
N ILE A 50 3.74 -17.11 -13.12
CA ILE A 50 3.78 -18.56 -13.33
C ILE A 50 3.37 -18.92 -14.76
N ALA A 51 2.32 -18.30 -15.29
CA ALA A 51 1.88 -18.53 -16.67
C ALA A 51 2.99 -18.19 -17.68
N ASN A 52 3.73 -17.11 -17.45
CA ASN A 52 4.87 -16.73 -18.28
C ASN A 52 6.06 -17.69 -18.15
N LEU A 53 6.33 -18.20 -16.94
CA LEU A 53 7.39 -19.20 -16.71
C LEU A 53 7.10 -20.53 -17.42
N ILE A 54 5.83 -20.95 -17.49
CA ILE A 54 5.42 -22.20 -18.13
C ILE A 54 5.25 -22.02 -19.65
N GLY A 55 4.72 -20.87 -20.09
CA GLY A 55 4.36 -20.60 -21.48
C GLY A 55 5.52 -20.26 -22.42
N GLY A 56 6.74 -20.08 -21.91
CA GLY A 56 7.97 -19.90 -22.69
C GLY A 56 8.14 -18.54 -23.39
N LEU A 57 7.05 -17.79 -23.59
CA LEU A 57 7.06 -16.42 -24.13
C LEU A 57 6.64 -15.43 -23.05
N TRP A 58 7.58 -14.58 -22.63
CA TRP A 58 7.35 -13.60 -21.59
C TRP A 58 6.57 -12.39 -22.10
N GLN A 59 5.34 -12.21 -21.61
CA GLN A 59 4.40 -11.14 -21.93
C GLN A 59 4.34 -10.13 -20.79
N TRP A 60 5.12 -9.05 -20.92
CA TRP A 60 5.22 -7.99 -19.91
C TRP A 60 3.90 -7.27 -19.65
N ASP A 61 3.05 -7.13 -20.66
CA ASP A 61 1.77 -6.41 -20.57
C ASP A 61 0.83 -7.02 -19.53
N LYS A 62 0.79 -8.36 -19.44
CA LYS A 62 -0.08 -9.06 -18.48
C LYS A 62 0.40 -8.91 -17.03
N VAL A 63 1.70 -8.98 -16.82
CA VAL A 63 2.32 -8.77 -15.50
C VAL A 63 2.13 -7.32 -15.05
N LEU A 64 2.32 -6.38 -15.97
CA LEU A 64 2.08 -4.96 -15.74
C LEU A 64 0.62 -4.71 -15.36
N GLN A 65 -0.31 -5.30 -16.11
CA GLN A 65 -1.74 -5.24 -15.84
C GLN A 65 -2.08 -5.74 -14.43
N ALA A 66 -1.55 -6.89 -14.03
CA ALA A 66 -1.82 -7.47 -12.71
C ALA A 66 -1.29 -6.57 -11.60
N LEU A 67 -0.07 -6.04 -11.74
CA LEU A 67 0.50 -5.10 -10.77
C LEU A 67 -0.26 -3.77 -10.73
N ALA A 68 -0.69 -3.25 -11.88
CA ALA A 68 -1.46 -2.00 -11.99
C ALA A 68 -2.80 -2.06 -11.27
N THR A 69 -3.37 -3.26 -11.10
CA THR A 69 -4.58 -3.49 -10.31
C THR A 69 -4.30 -3.82 -8.84
N TYR A 70 -3.12 -4.33 -8.53
CA TYR A 70 -2.76 -4.77 -7.18
C TYR A 70 -2.54 -3.58 -6.23
N TYR A 71 -1.70 -2.62 -6.60
CA TYR A 71 -1.33 -1.54 -5.68
C TYR A 71 -2.49 -0.59 -5.31
N PRO A 72 -3.42 -0.19 -6.22
CA PRO A 72 -4.54 0.65 -5.83
C PRO A 72 -5.50 -0.10 -4.91
N ALA A 73 -5.72 -1.39 -5.16
CA ALA A 73 -6.56 -2.23 -4.31
C ALA A 73 -5.96 -2.36 -2.89
N LEU A 74 -4.64 -2.56 -2.79
CA LEU A 74 -3.95 -2.65 -1.51
C LEU A 74 -3.97 -1.33 -0.74
N ILE A 75 -3.70 -0.21 -1.41
CA ILE A 75 -3.81 1.12 -0.82
C ILE A 75 -5.24 1.40 -0.38
N GLY A 76 -6.24 1.09 -1.21
CA GLY A 76 -7.65 1.26 -0.87
C GLY A 76 -8.07 0.47 0.35
N ALA A 77 -7.68 -0.81 0.43
CA ALA A 77 -7.93 -1.65 1.60
C ALA A 77 -7.30 -1.05 2.87
N ALA A 78 -6.04 -0.61 2.79
CA ALA A 78 -5.34 0.05 3.90
C ALA A 78 -6.03 1.35 4.36
N CYS A 79 -6.53 2.14 3.40
CA CYS A 79 -7.25 3.38 3.69
C CYS A 79 -8.59 3.11 4.39
N ILE A 80 -9.33 2.08 3.94
CA ILE A 80 -10.58 1.66 4.58
C ILE A 80 -10.31 1.18 6.01
N GLN A 81 -9.25 0.40 6.23
CA GLN A 81 -8.86 -0.07 7.57
C GLN A 81 -8.57 1.10 8.51
N LEU A 82 -7.81 2.10 8.06
CA LEU A 82 -7.55 3.32 8.84
C LEU A 82 -8.82 4.12 9.16
N ILE A 83 -9.78 4.20 8.23
CA ILE A 83 -11.08 4.84 8.44
C ILE A 83 -11.92 4.08 9.48
N LEU A 84 -11.97 2.74 9.37
CA LEU A 84 -12.74 1.90 10.30
C LEU A 84 -12.15 1.95 11.71
N GLU A 85 -10.82 1.94 11.85
CA GLU A 85 -10.14 2.12 13.12
C GLU A 85 -10.36 3.52 13.72
N ALA A 86 -10.52 4.54 12.87
CA ALA A 86 -10.89 5.89 13.31
C ALA A 86 -12.32 5.96 13.87
N ASN A 87 -13.25 5.19 13.31
CA ASN A 87 -14.65 5.18 13.74
C ASN A 87 -14.91 4.41 15.05
N GLY A 88 -14.04 3.45 15.40
CA GLY A 88 -14.14 2.67 16.63
C GLY A 88 -13.77 3.44 17.91
N ALA A 89 -13.09 4.58 17.79
CA ALA A 89 -12.81 5.50 18.90
C ALA A 89 -13.75 6.70 18.79
N GLU A 90 -14.35 7.17 19.90
CA GLU A 90 -15.27 8.32 20.00
C GLU A 90 -14.73 9.69 19.48
N LYS A 91 -13.63 9.74 18.73
CA LYS A 91 -13.02 10.97 18.19
C LYS A 91 -13.29 11.11 16.69
N ARG A 92 -13.63 12.34 16.29
CA ARG A 92 -14.05 12.72 14.93
C ARG A 92 -13.03 12.27 13.88
N ILE A 93 -13.54 11.71 12.79
CA ILE A 93 -12.82 11.22 11.60
C ILE A 93 -11.79 12.24 11.06
N PHE A 94 -12.09 13.55 11.18
CA PHE A 94 -11.25 14.65 10.72
C PHE A 94 -10.11 15.05 11.67
N ASP A 95 -10.10 14.56 12.91
CA ASP A 95 -9.00 14.83 13.85
C ASP A 95 -7.80 13.90 13.63
N ARG A 96 -7.90 12.94 12.70
CA ARG A 96 -6.81 12.03 12.32
C ARG A 96 -6.27 12.43 10.94
N PRO A 97 -5.15 13.18 10.86
CA PRO A 97 -4.54 13.56 9.59
C PRO A 97 -4.21 12.36 8.68
N MET A 98 -4.06 11.17 9.25
CA MET A 98 -3.90 9.93 8.46
C MET A 98 -5.12 9.60 7.59
N THR A 99 -6.35 9.80 8.08
CA THR A 99 -7.56 9.46 7.30
C THR A 99 -7.67 10.30 6.02
N VAL A 100 -7.36 11.60 6.12
CA VAL A 100 -7.36 12.52 4.98
C VAL A 100 -6.22 12.16 4.02
N VAL A 101 -5.03 11.86 4.53
CA VAL A 101 -3.89 11.43 3.70
C VAL A 101 -4.20 10.12 2.98
N SER A 102 -4.79 9.14 3.66
CA SER A 102 -5.27 7.89 3.07
C SER A 102 -6.22 8.14 1.90
N LEU A 103 -7.17 9.05 2.04
CA LEU A 103 -8.08 9.41 0.94
C LEU A 103 -7.32 9.97 -0.28
N PHE A 104 -6.34 10.87 -0.04
CA PHE A 104 -5.49 11.40 -1.11
C PHE A 104 -4.60 10.33 -1.74
N LEU A 105 -4.08 9.38 -0.96
CA LEU A 105 -3.30 8.26 -1.46
C LEU A 105 -4.15 7.32 -2.33
N LEU A 106 -5.40 7.06 -1.94
CA LEU A 106 -6.33 6.26 -2.73
C LEU A 106 -6.69 6.93 -4.06
N ILE A 107 -7.04 8.22 -4.03
CA ILE A 107 -7.31 8.98 -5.25
C ILE A 107 -6.07 9.00 -6.14
N GLY A 108 -4.89 9.29 -5.57
CA GLY A 108 -3.61 9.28 -6.28
C GLY A 108 -3.33 7.94 -6.95
N ALA A 109 -3.42 6.83 -6.21
CA ALA A 109 -3.19 5.49 -6.75
C ALA A 109 -4.15 5.15 -7.90
N THR A 110 -5.42 5.53 -7.78
CA THR A 110 -6.45 5.30 -8.81
C THR A 110 -6.16 6.12 -10.07
N VAL A 111 -5.85 7.41 -9.92
CA VAL A 111 -5.48 8.30 -11.04
C VAL A 111 -4.20 7.82 -11.72
N THR A 112 -3.18 7.45 -10.95
CA THR A 112 -1.92 6.95 -11.51
C THR A 112 -2.11 5.62 -12.24
N GLY A 113 -2.92 4.70 -11.72
CA GLY A 113 -3.27 3.47 -12.43
C GLY A 113 -3.98 3.72 -13.75
N PHE A 114 -4.92 4.66 -13.76
CA PHE A 114 -5.58 5.08 -15.00
C PHE A 114 -4.61 5.71 -16.01
N LEU A 115 -3.71 6.59 -15.56
CA LEU A 115 -2.70 7.22 -16.41
C LEU A 115 -1.72 6.20 -16.98
N ILE A 116 -1.24 5.25 -16.18
CA ILE A 116 -0.33 4.19 -16.65
C ILE A 116 -0.97 3.39 -17.78
N ARG A 117 -2.28 3.09 -17.70
CA ARG A 117 -3.01 2.42 -18.79
C ARG A 117 -3.11 3.25 -20.06
N LEU A 118 -3.31 4.57 -19.94
CA LEU A 118 -3.31 5.46 -21.10
C LEU A 118 -1.93 5.56 -21.76
N PHE A 119 -0.85 5.46 -20.98
CA PHE A 119 0.51 5.46 -21.51
C PHE A 119 0.92 4.11 -22.12
N GLU A 120 0.47 3.00 -21.54
CA GLU A 120 0.63 1.64 -22.08
C GLU A 120 0.07 1.54 -23.50
N ALA A 121 -1.12 2.11 -23.74
CA ALA A 121 -1.75 2.12 -25.07
C ALA A 121 -0.91 2.79 -26.16
N ASN A 122 0.05 3.65 -25.80
CA ASN A 122 0.91 4.35 -26.76
C ASN A 122 2.29 3.69 -26.95
N ASN A 123 2.64 2.63 -26.22
CA ASN A 123 3.90 1.88 -26.27
C ASN A 123 5.22 2.68 -26.08
N THR A 124 5.17 4.01 -25.98
CA THR A 124 6.34 4.89 -25.90
C THR A 124 7.04 4.87 -24.53
N TYR A 125 6.34 4.48 -23.47
CA TYR A 125 6.83 4.61 -22.08
C TYR A 125 6.71 3.32 -21.26
N LEU A 126 6.77 2.15 -21.92
CA LEU A 126 6.54 0.85 -21.28
C LEU A 126 7.49 0.59 -20.09
N GLU A 127 8.79 0.87 -20.23
CA GLU A 127 9.77 0.69 -19.15
C GLU A 127 9.49 1.59 -17.94
N PHE A 128 9.15 2.86 -18.18
CA PHE A 128 8.79 3.80 -17.12
C PHE A 128 7.51 3.35 -16.40
N CYS A 129 6.51 2.88 -17.13
CA CYS A 129 5.28 2.34 -16.58
C CYS A 129 5.55 1.10 -15.71
N PHE A 130 6.45 0.22 -16.15
CA PHE A 130 6.84 -0.98 -15.40
C PHE A 130 7.52 -0.65 -14.07
N TRP A 131 8.58 0.16 -14.09
CA TRP A 131 9.27 0.57 -12.87
C TRP A 131 8.39 1.42 -11.95
N GLY A 132 7.55 2.29 -12.53
CA GLY A 132 6.57 3.07 -11.78
C GLY A 132 5.57 2.18 -11.05
N THR A 133 5.07 1.14 -11.72
CA THR A 133 4.10 0.18 -11.16
C THR A 133 4.71 -0.67 -10.04
N ILE A 134 5.98 -1.08 -10.18
CA ILE A 134 6.71 -1.75 -9.10
C ILE A 134 6.87 -0.81 -7.90
N GLY A 135 7.31 0.43 -8.14
CA GLY A 135 7.48 1.43 -7.09
C GLY A 135 6.17 1.70 -6.32
N LEU A 136 5.05 1.81 -7.05
CA LEU A 136 3.72 1.98 -6.46
C LEU A 136 3.25 0.75 -5.68
N SER A 137 3.63 -0.45 -6.12
CA SER A 137 3.33 -1.69 -5.40
C SER A 137 4.09 -1.77 -4.07
N VAL A 138 5.38 -1.44 -4.07
CA VAL A 138 6.18 -1.34 -2.84
C VAL A 138 5.62 -0.26 -1.92
N PHE A 139 5.26 0.89 -2.49
CA PHE A 139 4.64 1.97 -1.74
C PHE A 139 3.28 1.55 -1.14
N GLY A 140 2.46 0.81 -1.89
CA GLY A 140 1.19 0.29 -1.40
C GLY A 140 1.35 -0.70 -0.26
N ILE A 141 2.35 -1.59 -0.33
CA ILE A 141 2.70 -2.49 0.77
C ILE A 141 3.14 -1.69 2.00
N TRP A 142 3.93 -0.64 1.83
CA TRP A 142 4.35 0.23 2.93
C TRP A 142 3.17 0.98 3.57
N VAL A 143 2.26 1.53 2.76
CA VAL A 143 1.02 2.17 3.25
C VAL A 143 0.15 1.18 4.02
N TRP A 144 -0.01 -0.03 3.50
CA TRP A 144 -0.71 -1.11 4.20
C TRP A 144 -0.03 -1.47 5.51
N ALA A 145 1.30 -1.55 5.53
CA ALA A 145 2.06 -1.89 6.72
C ALA A 145 1.85 -0.86 7.84
N ILE A 146 1.87 0.43 7.51
CA ILE A 146 1.62 1.54 8.44
C ILE A 146 0.17 1.58 8.91
N ALA A 147 -0.77 1.23 8.03
CA ALA A 147 -2.18 1.18 8.37
C ALA A 147 -2.48 0.11 9.41
N ASN A 148 -1.80 -1.04 9.33
CA ASN A 148 -2.12 -2.23 10.11
C ASN A 148 -1.16 -2.52 11.26
N CYS A 149 -0.08 -1.73 11.44
CA CYS A 149 0.96 -2.04 12.42
C CYS A 149 0.50 -2.01 13.88
N ASP A 150 -0.59 -1.30 14.18
CA ASP A 150 -1.16 -1.21 15.52
C ASP A 150 -2.41 -2.10 15.66
N ASN A 151 -2.73 -2.92 14.65
CA ASN A 151 -3.90 -3.80 14.71
C ASN A 151 -3.60 -4.99 15.65
N PRO A 152 -4.35 -5.13 16.77
CA PRO A 152 -4.11 -6.18 17.76
C PRO A 152 -4.24 -7.59 17.16
N ASP A 153 -5.16 -7.77 16.20
CA ASP A 153 -5.39 -9.05 15.52
C ASP A 153 -4.18 -9.54 14.72
N LEU A 154 -3.29 -8.61 14.31
CA LEU A 154 -2.11 -8.90 13.48
C LEU A 154 -0.79 -8.86 14.26
N THR A 155 -0.80 -8.29 15.47
CA THR A 155 0.37 -8.15 16.35
C THR A 155 0.32 -9.09 17.56
N GLY A 156 -0.79 -9.81 17.76
CA GLY A 156 -0.95 -10.79 18.83
C GLY A 156 -0.95 -10.18 20.23
N ARG A 157 -1.32 -8.89 20.34
CA ARG A 157 -1.36 -8.10 21.58
C ARG A 157 -2.78 -7.73 21.97
#